data_AF-A0A411NQA9-F1
#
_entry.id   AF-A0A411NQA9-F1
#
_cell.length_a   1.000
_cell.length_b   1.000
_cell.length_c   1.000
_cell.angle_alpha   90.00
_cell.angle_beta   90.00
_cell.angle_gamma   90.00
#
_symmetry.space_group_name_H-M   'P 1'
#
loop_
_entity.id
_entity.type
_entity.pdbx_description
1 polymer ?
#
loop_
_entity_poly.entity_id
_entity_poly.type
_entity_poly.pdbx_seq_one_letter_code
_entity_poly.pdbx_strand_id
1 'polypeptide(L)'
;YRLYIELLRNLADEAGIPKTLDTDDLAGIKTHEYCTNNQPDNNSDHIDPYPYLAKWGISREQFKQDIENGLTIEAGWQQNDTGTWYVHSDGSYPKDKFEKVNGTWYYFDGSGYMLAD
;
A
#
# COMPACT_ATOMS: atom_id res chain seq x y z
N TYR A 1 4.27 2.64 1.12
CA TYR A 1 2.84 2.47 0.85
C TYR A 1 2.17 1.53 1.85
N ARG A 2 2.58 0.27 1.96
CA ARG A 2 1.91 -0.70 2.84
C ARG A 2 1.87 -0.29 4.32
N LEU A 3 3.05 -0.01 4.90
CA LEU A 3 3.15 0.54 6.26
C LEU A 3 2.37 1.85 6.44
N TYR A 4 2.25 2.65 5.37
CA TYR A 4 1.52 3.91 5.41
C TYR A 4 0.00 3.68 5.54
N ILE A 5 -0.57 2.75 4.76
CA ILE A 5 -1.97 2.34 4.89
C ILE A 5 -2.25 1.75 6.28
N GLU A 6 -1.40 0.82 6.73
CA GLU A 6 -1.57 0.17 8.03
C GLU A 6 -1.49 1.18 9.18
N LEU A 7 -0.51 2.09 9.16
CA LEU A 7 -0.36 3.12 10.17
C LEU A 7 -1.56 4.08 10.20
N LEU A 8 -2.02 4.56 9.04
CA LEU A 8 -3.18 5.46 8.98
C LEU A 8 -4.44 4.80 9.56
N ARG A 9 -4.67 3.52 9.23
CA ARG A 9 -5.80 2.75 9.75
C ARG A 9 -5.70 2.51 11.26
N ASN A 10 -4.52 2.16 11.76
CA ASN A 10 -4.30 1.92 13.18
C ASN A 10 -4.46 3.21 14.00
N LEU A 11 -3.97 4.35 13.49
CA LEU A 11 -4.15 5.65 14.15
C LEU A 11 -5.63 6.08 14.18
N ALA A 12 -6.39 5.80 13.12
CA ALA A 12 -7.82 6.04 13.11
C ALA A 12 -8.55 5.19 14.16
N ASP A 13 -8.19 3.91 14.29
CA ASP A 13 -8.73 3.02 15.33
C ASP A 13 -8.37 3.49 16.75
N GLU A 14 -7.11 3.88 16.96
CA GLU A 14 -6.63 4.40 18.25
C GLU A 14 -7.36 5.69 18.66
N ALA A 15 -7.63 6.57 17.70
CA ALA A 15 -8.39 7.80 17.92
C ALA A 15 -9.92 7.59 17.97
N GLY A 16 -10.41 6.38 17.70
CA GLY A 16 -11.84 6.07 17.66
C GLY A 16 -12.60 6.76 16.53
N ILE A 17 -11.94 7.04 15.39
CA ILE A 17 -12.54 7.66 14.21
C ILE A 17 -12.73 6.64 13.06
N PRO A 18 -13.64 6.89 12.11
CA PRO A 18 -13.86 5.99 10.98
C PRO A 18 -12.61 5.86 10.10
N LYS A 19 -12.33 4.63 9.63
CA LYS A 19 -11.32 4.35 8.60
C LYS A 19 -11.85 4.68 7.19
N THR A 20 -12.34 5.89 7.00
CA THR A 20 -12.81 6.41 5.71
C THR A 20 -11.80 7.41 5.17
N LEU A 21 -11.68 7.52 3.84
CA LEU A 21 -10.81 8.51 3.20
C LEU A 21 -11.62 9.62 2.54
N ASP A 22 -11.30 10.87 2.87
CA ASP A 22 -11.75 12.08 2.15
C ASP A 22 -13.28 12.19 1.99
N THR A 23 -14.03 11.74 3.01
CA THR A 23 -15.50 11.90 3.10
C THR A 23 -15.89 13.27 3.63
N ASP A 24 -17.15 13.68 3.43
CA ASP A 24 -17.68 14.96 3.92
C ASP A 24 -17.89 15.00 5.45
N ASP A 25 -17.95 13.83 6.10
CA ASP A 25 -17.97 13.75 7.56
C ASP A 25 -16.70 14.38 8.14
N LEU A 26 -16.84 15.17 9.22
CA LEU A 26 -15.69 15.82 9.87
C LEU A 26 -14.63 14.82 10.32
N ALA A 27 -15.06 13.69 10.90
CA ALA A 27 -14.17 12.63 11.33
C ALA A 27 -13.79 11.69 10.17
N GLY A 28 -12.55 11.20 10.20
CA GLY A 28 -12.02 10.26 9.21
C GLY A 28 -10.58 10.60 8.84
N ILE A 29 -9.98 9.78 8.00
CA ILE A 29 -8.64 10.03 7.46
C ILE A 29 -8.80 11.03 6.31
N LYS A 30 -8.07 12.15 6.37
CA LYS A 30 -8.12 13.22 5.37
C LYS A 30 -6.74 13.43 4.76
N THR A 31 -6.67 13.47 3.44
CA THR A 31 -5.44 13.87 2.73
C THR A 31 -5.17 15.35 2.90
N HIS A 32 -3.92 15.77 2.66
CA HIS A 32 -3.61 17.18 2.66
C HIS A 32 -4.38 17.89 1.53
N GLU A 33 -4.51 17.27 0.36
CA GLU A 33 -5.37 17.80 -0.71
C GLU A 33 -6.82 18.02 -0.27
N TYR A 34 -7.43 17.07 0.44
CA TYR A 34 -8.78 17.23 0.95
C TYR A 34 -8.87 18.40 1.94
N CYS A 35 -7.93 18.48 2.88
CA CYS A 35 -7.87 19.60 3.82
C CYS A 35 -7.69 20.94 3.09
N THR A 36 -6.76 21.04 2.14
CA THR A 36 -6.56 22.21 1.29
C THR A 36 -7.86 22.68 0.63
N ASN A 37 -8.66 21.74 0.12
CA ASN A 37 -9.87 22.07 -0.63
C ASN A 37 -11.10 22.36 0.24
N ASN A 38 -11.14 21.87 1.49
CA ASN A 38 -12.37 21.86 2.28
C ASN A 38 -12.26 22.50 3.67
N GLN A 39 -11.05 22.75 4.18
CA GLN A 39 -10.89 23.32 5.52
C GLN A 39 -11.28 24.82 5.55
N PRO A 40 -11.87 25.31 6.65
CA PRO A 40 -12.09 26.75 6.84
C PRO A 40 -10.76 27.51 6.91
N ASP A 41 -10.79 28.79 6.55
CA ASP A 41 -9.63 29.69 6.63
C ASP A 41 -8.35 29.13 5.96
N ASN A 42 -8.52 28.46 4.82
CA ASN A 42 -7.43 27.79 4.11
C ASN A 42 -6.36 28.77 3.60
N ASN A 43 -5.10 28.41 3.84
CA ASN A 43 -3.90 29.09 3.31
C ASN A 43 -2.92 28.10 2.64
N SER A 44 -3.36 26.87 2.37
CA SER A 44 -2.58 25.83 1.68
C SER A 44 -2.94 25.76 0.20
N ASP A 45 -1.99 25.36 -0.63
CA ASP A 45 -2.17 24.97 -2.04
C ASP A 45 -1.66 23.54 -2.31
N HIS A 46 -1.33 22.81 -1.24
CA HIS A 46 -0.78 21.48 -1.31
C HIS A 46 -1.82 20.44 -1.74
N ILE A 47 -1.36 19.48 -2.54
CA ILE A 47 -2.19 18.42 -3.12
C ILE A 47 -1.66 17.01 -2.81
N ASP A 48 -0.74 16.87 -1.85
CA ASP A 48 -0.25 15.57 -1.41
C ASP A 48 -1.35 14.74 -0.71
N PRO A 49 -1.30 13.39 -0.78
CA PRO A 49 -0.23 12.56 -1.35
C PRO A 49 -0.45 12.12 -2.81
N TYR A 50 -1.58 12.49 -3.43
CA TYR A 50 -2.04 11.88 -4.67
C TYR A 50 -1.05 11.92 -5.85
N PRO A 51 -0.37 13.04 -6.15
CA PRO A 51 0.61 13.07 -7.25
C PRO A 51 1.78 12.09 -7.05
N TYR A 52 2.23 11.90 -5.82
CA TYR A 52 3.32 10.97 -5.51
C TYR A 52 2.84 9.52 -5.61
N LEU A 53 1.64 9.23 -5.14
CA LEU A 53 1.02 7.90 -5.25
C LEU A 53 0.81 7.50 -6.72
N ALA A 54 0.29 8.43 -7.54
CA ALA A 54 0.05 8.22 -8.95
C ALA A 54 1.33 7.88 -9.73
N LYS A 55 2.48 8.48 -9.36
CA LYS A 55 3.80 8.15 -9.93
C LYS A 55 4.16 6.66 -9.79
N TRP A 56 3.63 5.99 -8.77
CA TRP A 56 3.86 4.57 -8.49
C TRP A 56 2.66 3.68 -8.83
N GLY A 57 1.73 4.18 -9.65
CA GLY A 57 0.60 3.39 -10.12
C GLY A 57 -0.55 3.24 -9.11
N ILE A 58 -0.54 3.99 -8.01
CA ILE A 58 -1.64 4.00 -7.05
C ILE A 58 -2.58 5.16 -7.42
N SER A 59 -3.76 4.84 -7.92
CA SER A 59 -4.79 5.84 -8.21
C SER A 59 -5.44 6.36 -6.92
N ARG A 60 -6.21 7.44 -7.04
CA ARG A 60 -7.01 7.99 -5.93
C ARG A 60 -8.00 6.97 -5.41
N GLU A 61 -8.65 6.25 -6.32
CA GLU A 61 -9.62 5.20 -6.05
C GLU A 61 -8.95 4.02 -5.34
N GLN A 62 -7.76 3.58 -5.80
CA GLN A 62 -7.01 2.51 -5.14
C GLN A 62 -6.61 2.94 -3.72
N PHE A 63 -6.12 4.17 -3.54
CA PHE A 63 -5.75 4.66 -2.21
C PHE A 63 -6.95 4.69 -1.26
N LYS A 64 -8.12 5.14 -1.74
CA LYS A 64 -9.37 5.10 -0.97
C LYS A 64 -9.75 3.66 -0.59
N GLN A 65 -9.74 2.74 -1.55
CA GLN A 65 -10.06 1.34 -1.30
C GLN A 65 -9.12 0.72 -0.28
N ASP A 66 -7.82 1.00 -0.35
CA ASP A 66 -6.81 0.46 0.56
C ASP A 66 -6.95 1.05 1.97
N ILE A 67 -7.29 2.34 2.08
CA ILE A 67 -7.57 2.96 3.38
C ILE A 67 -8.81 2.36 4.02
N GLU A 68 -9.87 2.13 3.25
CA GLU A 68 -11.16 1.68 3.77
C GLU A 68 -11.18 0.19 4.10
N ASN A 69 -10.58 -0.63 3.23
CA ASN A 69 -10.64 -2.09 3.36
C ASN A 69 -9.36 -2.69 3.95
N GLY A 70 -8.26 -1.93 3.97
CA GLY A 70 -6.94 -2.45 4.28
C GLY A 70 -6.31 -3.11 3.06
N LEU A 71 -5.03 -3.45 3.19
CA LEU A 71 -4.30 -4.18 2.16
C LEU A 71 -4.36 -5.67 2.44
N THR A 72 -4.92 -6.44 1.51
CA THR A 72 -4.75 -7.89 1.50
C THR A 72 -3.39 -8.23 0.89
N ILE A 73 -2.49 -8.76 1.73
CA ILE A 73 -1.22 -9.31 1.29
C ILE A 73 -1.36 -10.82 1.27
N GLU A 74 -1.37 -11.41 0.07
CA GLU A 74 -1.23 -12.86 -0.07
C GLU A 74 0.25 -13.23 0.00
N ALA A 75 0.77 -13.29 1.24
CA ALA A 75 2.13 -13.72 1.49
C ALA A 75 2.31 -15.22 1.18
N GLY A 76 3.53 -15.61 0.88
CA GLY A 76 3.89 -16.97 0.53
C GLY A 76 4.16 -17.16 -0.96
N TRP A 77 4.09 -18.41 -1.40
CA TRP A 77 4.29 -18.77 -2.80
C TRP A 77 3.09 -18.39 -3.64
N GLN A 78 3.36 -17.73 -4.76
CA GLN A 78 2.39 -17.26 -5.72
C GLN A 78 2.73 -17.79 -7.10
N GLN A 79 1.72 -18.04 -7.93
CA GLN A 79 1.91 -18.60 -9.26
C GLN A 79 0.93 -17.99 -10.27
N ASN A 80 1.42 -17.75 -11.48
CA ASN A 80 0.63 -17.37 -12.65
C ASN A 80 1.13 -18.12 -13.89
N ASP A 81 0.59 -17.79 -15.07
CA ASP A 81 0.97 -18.43 -16.35
C ASP A 81 2.45 -18.23 -16.72
N THR A 82 3.12 -17.22 -16.17
CA THR A 82 4.53 -16.90 -16.43
C THR A 82 5.47 -17.67 -15.50
N GLY A 83 5.11 -17.84 -14.23
CA GLY A 83 5.97 -18.51 -13.28
C GLY A 83 5.52 -18.41 -11.82
N THR A 84 6.42 -18.83 -10.93
CA THR A 84 6.22 -18.83 -9.48
C THR A 84 7.09 -17.76 -8.83
N TRP A 85 6.59 -17.01 -7.86
CA TRP A 85 7.34 -16.05 -7.06
C TRP A 85 7.00 -16.18 -5.58
N TYR A 86 7.80 -15.56 -4.72
CA TYR A 86 7.58 -15.57 -3.28
C TYR A 86 7.30 -14.17 -2.75
N VAL A 87 6.21 -14.00 -2.00
CA VAL A 87 5.82 -12.73 -1.38
C VAL A 87 6.06 -12.80 0.12
N HIS A 88 6.89 -11.90 0.65
CA HIS A 88 7.11 -11.74 2.08
C HIS A 88 5.84 -11.23 2.78
N SER A 89 5.79 -11.33 4.11
CA SER A 89 4.65 -10.82 4.91
C SER A 89 4.42 -9.32 4.75
N ASP A 90 5.46 -8.56 4.42
CA ASP A 90 5.39 -7.13 4.10
C ASP A 90 5.04 -6.84 2.62
N GLY A 91 4.69 -7.88 1.86
CA GLY A 91 4.36 -7.82 0.44
C GLY A 91 5.54 -7.54 -0.50
N SER A 92 6.77 -7.43 0.01
CA SER A 92 7.96 -7.39 -0.84
C SER A 92 8.24 -8.77 -1.41
N TYR A 93 9.07 -8.85 -2.45
CA TYR A 93 9.45 -10.11 -3.08
C TYR A 93 10.89 -10.02 -3.61
N PRO A 94 11.65 -11.13 -3.60
CA PRO A 94 13.03 -11.16 -4.07
C PRO A 94 13.11 -10.97 -5.59
N LYS A 95 14.12 -10.21 -6.04
CA LYS A 95 14.45 -9.97 -7.44
C LYS A 95 15.97 -9.89 -7.60
N ASP A 96 16.49 -10.53 -8.65
CA ASP A 96 17.92 -10.62 -8.96
C ASP A 96 18.79 -11.06 -7.76
N LYS A 97 18.32 -12.08 -7.02
CA LYS A 97 19.00 -12.56 -5.82
C LYS A 97 18.63 -13.99 -5.44
N PHE A 98 19.52 -14.61 -4.67
CA PHE A 98 19.19 -15.79 -3.88
C PHE A 98 18.37 -15.39 -2.64
N GLU A 99 17.35 -16.18 -2.32
CA GLU A 99 16.54 -16.05 -1.09
C GLU A 99 16.33 -17.43 -0.49
N LYS A 100 16.43 -17.54 0.84
CA LYS A 100 16.21 -18.80 1.55
C LYS A 100 14.78 -18.82 2.09
N VAL A 101 13.95 -19.71 1.54
CA VAL A 101 12.55 -19.90 1.94
C VAL A 101 12.40 -21.27 2.59
N ASN A 102 11.93 -21.32 3.83
CA ASN A 102 11.69 -22.56 4.59
C ASN A 102 12.87 -23.57 4.61
N GLY A 103 14.11 -23.07 4.58
CA GLY A 103 15.31 -23.93 4.62
C GLY A 103 15.97 -24.19 3.28
N THR A 104 15.29 -23.91 2.16
CA THR A 104 15.76 -24.14 0.80
C THR A 104 16.14 -22.82 0.13
N TRP A 105 17.23 -22.81 -0.64
CA TRP A 105 17.66 -21.64 -1.40
C TRP A 105 17.03 -21.65 -2.79
N TYR A 106 16.52 -20.49 -3.22
CA TYR A 106 15.95 -20.28 -4.54
C TYR A 106 16.57 -19.03 -5.16
N TYR A 107 16.76 -19.03 -6.48
CA TYR A 107 17.19 -17.83 -7.21
C TYR A 107 16.02 -17.21 -7.97
N PHE A 108 15.86 -15.89 -7.83
CA PHE A 108 14.81 -15.11 -8.47
C PHE A 108 15.41 -14.18 -9.51
N ASP A 109 14.78 -14.12 -10.69
CA ASP A 109 15.18 -13.23 -11.79
C ASP A 109 14.84 -11.76 -11.51
N GLY A 110 15.14 -10.87 -12.46
CA GLY A 110 14.88 -9.44 -12.34
C GLY A 110 13.40 -9.05 -12.36
N SER A 111 12.52 -9.96 -12.75
CA SER A 111 11.07 -9.81 -12.64
C SER A 111 10.52 -10.36 -11.32
N GLY A 112 11.31 -11.18 -10.62
CA GLY A 112 10.97 -11.83 -9.36
C GLY A 112 10.42 -13.25 -9.53
N TYR A 113 10.53 -13.83 -10.72
CA TYR A 113 10.17 -15.23 -10.94
C TYR A 113 11.32 -16.14 -10.51
N MET A 114 10.97 -17.24 -9.86
CA MET A 114 11.90 -18.30 -9.48
C MET A 114 12.42 -19.01 -10.73
N LEU A 115 13.75 -19.08 -10.91
CA LEU A 115 14.36 -19.67 -12.10
C LEU A 115 14.54 -21.19 -12.02
N ALA A 116 14.79 -21.74 -10.82
CA ALA A 116 14.77 -23.18 -10.47
C ALA A 116 15.37 -23.37 -9.06
N ASP A 117 15.19 -24.58 -8.53
CA ASP A 117 15.79 -25.20 -7.34
C ASP A 117 17.25 -25.64 -7.52
#